data_AF-A0A290MY40-F1
#
_entry.id   AF-A0A290MY40-F1
#
_cell.length_a   1.000
_cell.length_b   1.000
_cell.length_c   1.000
_cell.angle_alpha   90.00
_cell.angle_beta   90.00
_cell.angle_gamma   90.00
#
_symmetry.space_group_name_H-M   'P 1'
#
loop_
_entity.id
_entity.type
_entity.pdbx_description
1 polymer ?
#
loop_
_entity_poly.entity_id
_entity_poly.type
_entity_poly.pdbx_seq_one_letter_code
_entity_poly.pdbx_strand_id
1 'polypeptide(L)'
;MPVMTRLRAYHAVLAVLVLAAYFSTEWGAVHAWLGYGVAVVILVRVIMALTGAPQLGLMRFYPQIHGLKLDNAFTHPAISRVLLLGIAVCLIGVTGTGIAMDRGRTLKAASSPAFGPVAAQVETRGEHEGGEEDEDGEESPLGEIHELFGNGLMLLVAGHVTYLLLFKRPLARFMILGAPKSPQK
;
A
#
# COMPACT_ATOMS: atom_id res chain seq x y z
N MET A 1 20.98 -7.80 8.42
CA MET A 1 20.32 -8.33 7.20
C MET A 1 20.68 -7.48 5.98
N PRO A 2 20.95 -8.10 4.81
CA PRO A 2 21.29 -7.36 3.60
C PRO A 2 20.16 -6.39 3.24
N VAL A 3 20.53 -5.18 2.86
CA VAL A 3 19.61 -4.05 2.61
C VAL A 3 18.53 -4.44 1.58
N MET A 4 18.90 -5.20 0.56
CA MET A 4 17.99 -5.71 -0.47
C MET A 4 16.85 -6.58 0.09
N THR A 5 17.10 -7.37 1.14
CA THR A 5 16.07 -8.21 1.78
C THR A 5 15.10 -7.36 2.60
N ARG A 6 15.59 -6.31 3.25
CA ARG A 6 14.73 -5.36 3.99
C ARG A 6 13.77 -4.64 3.05
N LEU A 7 14.26 -4.16 1.91
CA LEU A 7 13.42 -3.48 0.92
C LEU A 7 12.34 -4.40 0.33
N ARG A 8 12.69 -5.66 0.06
CA ARG A 8 11.72 -6.67 -0.37
C ARG A 8 10.68 -6.95 0.71
N ALA A 9 11.10 -7.09 1.96
CA ALA A 9 10.19 -7.32 3.09
C ALA A 9 9.21 -6.14 3.25
N TYR A 10 9.68 -4.88 3.20
CA TYR A 10 8.81 -3.71 3.25
C TYR A 10 7.78 -3.71 2.12
N HIS A 11 8.19 -4.00 0.89
CA HIS A 11 7.27 -4.05 -0.23
C HIS A 11 6.27 -5.20 -0.11
N ALA A 12 6.71 -6.38 0.32
CA ALA A 12 5.83 -7.53 0.52
C ALA A 12 4.80 -7.27 1.63
N VAL A 13 5.23 -6.69 2.76
CA VAL A 13 4.34 -6.29 3.85
C VAL A 13 3.34 -5.25 3.36
N LEU A 14 3.79 -4.22 2.64
CA LEU A 14 2.91 -3.20 2.08
C LEU A 14 1.89 -3.81 1.10
N ALA A 15 2.33 -4.71 0.21
CA ALA A 15 1.45 -5.37 -0.75
C ALA A 15 0.39 -6.24 -0.06
N VAL A 16 0.78 -7.03 0.95
CA VAL A 16 -0.15 -7.85 1.73
C VAL A 16 -1.15 -6.98 2.49
N LEU A 17 -0.71 -5.89 3.12
CA LEU A 17 -1.58 -4.96 3.83
C LEU A 17 -2.59 -4.28 2.91
N VAL A 18 -2.15 -3.81 1.74
CA VAL A 18 -3.05 -3.19 0.74
C VAL A 18 -4.09 -4.20 0.24
N LEU A 19 -3.69 -5.44 -0.05
CA LEU A 19 -4.64 -6.49 -0.45
C LEU A 19 -5.62 -6.83 0.68
N ALA A 20 -5.13 -6.97 1.91
CA ALA A 20 -5.98 -7.23 3.06
C ALA A 20 -7.00 -6.10 3.27
N ALA A 21 -6.56 -4.83 3.18
CA ALA A 21 -7.44 -3.66 3.30
C ALA A 21 -8.50 -3.63 2.20
N TYR A 22 -8.13 -4.00 0.96
CA TYR A 22 -9.07 -4.09 -0.16
C TYR A 22 -10.13 -5.17 0.05
N PHE A 23 -9.76 -6.35 0.54
CA PHE A 23 -10.74 -7.42 0.80
C PHE A 23 -11.60 -7.17 2.05
N SER A 24 -11.11 -6.35 2.98
CA SER A 24 -11.83 -6.04 4.21
C SER A 24 -12.76 -4.84 4.10
N THR A 25 -13.02 -4.28 2.91
CA THR A 25 -13.83 -3.05 2.72
C THR A 25 -15.20 -3.14 3.40
N GLU A 26 -15.82 -4.33 3.40
CA GLU A 26 -17.10 -4.59 4.05
C GLU A 26 -17.01 -4.73 5.59
N TRP A 27 -15.81 -4.88 6.14
CA TRP A 27 -15.56 -5.19 7.56
C TRP A 27 -15.24 -3.95 8.41
N GLY A 28 -15.64 -2.76 7.96
CA GLY A 28 -15.64 -1.49 8.70
C GLY A 28 -14.38 -1.23 9.56
N ALA A 29 -14.43 -1.64 10.84
CA ALA A 29 -13.34 -1.47 11.79
C ALA A 29 -12.03 -2.17 11.36
N VAL A 30 -12.11 -3.35 10.73
CA VAL A 30 -10.92 -4.08 10.26
C VAL A 30 -10.27 -3.33 9.08
N HIS A 31 -11.08 -2.81 8.17
CA HIS A 31 -10.60 -1.99 7.05
C HIS A 31 -9.84 -0.76 7.56
N ALA A 32 -10.42 -0.03 8.50
CA ALA A 32 -9.80 1.15 9.07
C ALA A 32 -8.48 0.82 9.79
N TRP A 33 -8.43 -0.25 10.60
CA TRP A 33 -7.19 -0.71 11.24
C TRP A 33 -6.10 -1.07 10.23
N LEU A 34 -6.44 -1.78 9.15
CA LEU A 34 -5.51 -2.10 8.08
C LEU A 34 -5.04 -0.84 7.35
N GLY A 35 -5.92 0.13 7.14
CA GLY A 35 -5.58 1.46 6.60
C GLY A 35 -4.56 2.21 7.45
N TYR A 36 -4.72 2.22 8.78
CA TYR A 36 -3.71 2.76 9.70
C TYR A 36 -2.38 2.00 9.63
N GLY A 37 -2.43 0.67 9.49
CA GLY A 37 -1.24 -0.15 9.24
C GLY A 37 -0.50 0.27 7.96
N VAL A 38 -1.23 0.48 6.86
CA VAL A 38 -0.69 0.99 5.59
C VAL A 38 -0.09 2.38 5.78
N ALA A 39 -0.77 3.28 6.50
CA ALA A 39 -0.29 4.64 6.78
C ALA A 39 1.06 4.65 7.52
N VAL A 40 1.22 3.81 8.54
CA VAL A 40 2.48 3.68 9.29
C VAL A 40 3.62 3.21 8.38
N VAL A 41 3.36 2.20 7.53
CA VAL A 41 4.38 1.68 6.60
C VAL A 41 4.78 2.75 5.58
N ILE A 42 3.82 3.52 5.06
CA ILE A 42 4.09 4.63 4.14
C ILE A 42 4.90 5.72 4.84
N LEU A 43 4.51 6.11 6.06
CA LEU A 43 5.21 7.15 6.82
C LEU A 43 6.67 6.77 7.07
N VAL A 44 6.91 5.54 7.53
CA VAL A 44 8.27 4.99 7.70
C VAL A 44 9.04 5.03 6.38
N ARG A 45 8.39 4.69 5.27
CA ARG A 45 9.01 4.71 3.93
C ARG A 45 9.37 6.13 3.47
N VAL A 46 8.51 7.11 3.72
CA VAL A 46 8.75 8.52 3.39
C VAL A 46 9.87 9.09 4.26
N ILE A 47 9.86 8.82 5.57
CA ILE A 47 10.93 9.21 6.49
C ILE A 47 12.26 8.63 6.00
N MET A 48 12.33 7.33 5.70
CA MET A 48 13.56 6.71 5.18
C MET A 48 14.03 7.32 3.85
N ALA A 49 13.11 7.72 2.98
CA ALA A 49 13.43 8.39 1.71
C ALA A 49 13.99 9.81 1.94
N LEU A 50 13.43 10.56 2.91
CA LEU A 50 13.84 11.92 3.25
C LEU A 50 15.12 11.99 4.08
N THR A 51 15.36 11.03 4.98
CA THR A 51 16.60 10.95 5.79
C THR A 51 17.83 10.55 4.97
N GLY A 52 17.70 10.47 3.64
CA GLY A 52 18.84 10.43 2.73
C GLY A 52 19.67 9.16 2.84
N ALA A 53 19.13 8.05 3.35
CA ALA A 53 19.80 6.76 3.24
C ALA A 53 20.02 6.49 1.74
N PRO A 54 21.26 6.58 1.21
CA PRO A 54 21.54 6.50 -0.22
C PRO A 54 21.25 5.09 -0.81
N GLN A 55 20.67 4.22 0.02
CA GLN A 55 20.33 2.84 -0.22
C GLN A 55 18.89 2.67 -0.77
N LEU A 56 18.08 3.73 -0.69
CA LEU A 56 16.71 3.82 -1.19
C LEU A 56 16.53 4.90 -2.26
N GLY A 57 17.63 5.55 -2.65
CA GLY A 57 17.63 6.46 -3.78
C GLY A 57 17.01 5.76 -4.99
N LEU A 58 16.02 6.43 -5.58
CA LEU A 58 15.40 6.14 -6.88
C LEU A 58 16.42 5.73 -7.98
N MET A 59 17.70 6.05 -7.74
CA MET A 59 18.92 5.72 -8.49
C MET A 59 19.36 4.24 -8.48
N ARG A 60 18.90 3.37 -7.56
CA ARG A 60 19.31 1.94 -7.54
C ARG A 60 18.24 0.95 -8.03
N PHE A 61 17.11 1.43 -8.56
CA PHE A 61 16.21 0.59 -9.37
C PHE A 61 16.81 0.20 -10.74
N TYR A 62 18.10 0.44 -10.95
CA TYR A 62 18.86 -0.02 -12.10
C TYR A 62 19.90 -1.05 -11.66
N PRO A 63 19.61 -2.37 -11.71
CA PRO A 63 20.67 -3.27 -12.11
C PRO A 63 21.08 -2.81 -13.50
N GLN A 64 22.32 -2.34 -13.66
CA GLN A 64 22.93 -2.20 -14.98
C GLN A 64 23.09 -3.61 -15.55
N ILE A 65 22.00 -4.18 -16.06
CA ILE A 65 22.02 -5.34 -16.94
C ILE A 65 22.63 -4.87 -18.26
N HIS A 66 23.96 -4.80 -18.28
CA HIS A 66 24.73 -4.88 -19.50
C HIS A 66 24.29 -6.16 -20.22
N GLY A 67 23.50 -6.02 -21.30
CA GLY A 67 23.26 -7.13 -22.23
C GLY A 67 21.83 -7.42 -22.68
N LEU A 68 20.82 -6.61 -22.39
CA LEU A 68 19.50 -6.79 -23.01
C LEU A 68 19.15 -5.55 -23.85
N LYS A 69 19.29 -5.69 -25.17
CA LYS A 69 18.81 -4.74 -26.19
C LYS A 69 17.29 -4.62 -26.05
N LEU A 70 16.84 -3.74 -25.17
CA LEU A 70 15.43 -3.42 -24.93
C LEU A 70 15.03 -2.30 -25.89
N ASP A 71 14.98 -2.67 -27.18
CA ASP A 71 14.67 -1.81 -28.32
C ASP A 71 13.14 -1.70 -28.56
N ASN A 72 12.34 -1.80 -27.48
CA ASN A 72 10.89 -1.82 -27.57
C ASN A 72 10.29 -0.63 -26.82
N ALA A 73 9.43 0.15 -27.49
CA ALA A 73 8.81 1.38 -26.95
C ALA A 73 8.09 1.15 -25.60
N PHE A 74 7.61 -0.07 -25.32
CA PHE A 74 6.96 -0.46 -24.07
C PHE A 74 7.91 -0.78 -22.91
N THR A 75 9.20 -0.93 -23.17
CA THR A 75 10.23 -1.15 -22.14
C THR A 75 10.90 0.15 -21.68
N HIS A 76 10.38 1.29 -22.15
CA HIS A 76 10.93 2.60 -21.83
C HIS A 76 10.84 2.88 -20.31
N PRO A 77 11.94 3.36 -19.68
CA PRO A 77 11.99 3.61 -18.24
C PRO A 77 10.95 4.66 -17.77
N ALA A 78 10.41 5.47 -18.68
CA ALA A 78 9.35 6.43 -18.37
C ALA A 78 8.02 5.75 -17.98
N ILE A 79 7.62 4.65 -18.64
CA ILE A 79 6.35 3.96 -18.35
C ILE A 79 6.36 3.42 -16.93
N SER A 80 7.47 2.78 -16.54
CA SER A 80 7.63 2.29 -15.17
C SER A 80 7.63 3.42 -14.14
N ARG A 81 8.16 4.60 -14.47
CA ARG A 81 8.16 5.77 -13.55
C ARG A 81 6.76 6.33 -13.38
N VAL A 82 6.02 6.51 -14.47
CA VAL A 82 4.64 7.00 -14.43
C VAL A 82 3.73 6.03 -13.68
N LEU A 83 3.88 4.73 -13.91
CA LEU A 83 3.10 3.72 -13.21
C LEU A 83 3.37 3.72 -11.69
N LEU A 84 4.64 3.81 -11.29
CA LEU A 84 5.02 3.89 -9.87
C LEU A 84 4.56 5.21 -9.22
N LEU A 85 4.65 6.33 -9.95
CA LEU A 85 4.13 7.62 -9.49
C LEU A 85 2.62 7.56 -9.29
N GLY A 86 1.89 6.98 -10.25
CA GLY A 86 0.44 6.80 -10.15
C GLY A 86 0.05 5.96 -8.94
N ILE A 87 0.73 4.82 -8.71
CA ILE A 87 0.50 3.98 -7.52
C ILE A 87 0.78 4.78 -6.25
N ALA A 88 1.85 5.55 -6.21
CA ALA A 88 2.17 6.38 -5.04
C ALA A 88 1.09 7.43 -4.77
N VAL A 89 0.61 8.13 -5.81
CA VAL A 89 -0.44 9.14 -5.69
C VAL A 89 -1.75 8.50 -5.21
N CYS A 90 -2.20 7.41 -5.83
CA CYS A 90 -3.42 6.72 -5.42
C CYS A 90 -3.31 6.16 -3.99
N LEU A 91 -2.16 5.57 -3.64
CA LEU A 91 -1.93 5.01 -2.31
C LEU A 91 -1.95 6.11 -1.23
N ILE A 92 -1.33 7.26 -1.48
CA ILE A 92 -1.37 8.41 -0.55
C ILE A 92 -2.79 8.96 -0.47
N GLY A 93 -3.47 9.11 -1.62
CA GLY A 93 -4.85 9.61 -1.70
C GLY A 93 -5.84 8.75 -0.89
N VAL A 94 -5.91 7.45 -1.17
CA VAL A 94 -6.83 6.53 -0.48
C VAL A 94 -6.53 6.42 1.01
N THR A 95 -5.24 6.43 1.40
CA THR A 95 -4.86 6.39 2.82
C THR A 95 -5.26 7.69 3.52
N GLY A 96 -5.04 8.84 2.87
CA GLY A 96 -5.37 10.15 3.41
C GLY A 96 -6.87 10.35 3.59
N THR A 97 -7.68 10.01 2.57
CA THR A 97 -9.14 10.08 2.68
C THR A 97 -9.69 9.08 3.69
N GLY A 98 -9.12 7.88 3.78
CA GLY A 98 -9.52 6.89 4.80
C GLY A 98 -9.31 7.40 6.23
N ILE A 99 -8.17 8.04 6.50
CA ILE A 99 -7.90 8.66 7.82
C ILE A 99 -8.86 9.83 8.08
N ALA A 100 -9.12 10.66 7.08
CA ALA A 100 -10.04 11.80 7.20
C ALA A 100 -11.49 11.34 7.50
N MET A 101 -11.93 10.25 6.87
CA MET A 101 -13.25 9.64 7.09
C MET A 101 -13.35 8.92 8.45
N ASP A 102 -12.27 8.29 8.92
CA ASP A 102 -12.26 7.64 10.23
C ASP A 102 -12.40 8.66 11.37
N ARG A 103 -11.87 9.88 11.19
CA ARG A 103 -11.82 10.95 12.21
C ARG A 103 -11.21 10.47 13.55
N GLY A 104 -10.34 9.45 13.50
CA GLY A 104 -9.67 8.86 14.66
C GLY A 104 -10.58 7.98 15.54
N ARG A 105 -11.75 7.55 15.06
CA ARG A 105 -12.67 6.65 15.79
C ARG A 105 -12.00 5.32 16.12
N THR A 106 -11.24 4.74 15.20
CA THR A 106 -10.52 3.48 15.47
C THR A 106 -9.41 3.61 16.50
N LEU A 107 -8.66 4.72 16.50
CA LEU A 107 -7.61 4.98 17.49
C LEU A 107 -8.19 5.19 18.89
N LYS A 108 -9.33 5.87 18.98
CA LYS A 108 -10.08 6.03 20.22
C LYS A 108 -10.62 4.70 20.74
N ALA A 109 -11.21 3.89 19.86
CA ALA A 109 -11.66 2.54 20.21
C ALA A 109 -10.48 1.73 20.78
N ALA A 110 -9.35 1.68 20.09
CA ALA A 110 -8.14 0.95 20.51
C ALA A 110 -7.57 1.38 21.87
N SER A 111 -7.83 2.62 22.29
CA SER A 111 -7.36 3.19 23.57
C SER A 111 -8.31 2.89 24.73
N SER A 112 -9.50 2.34 24.48
CA SER A 112 -10.42 1.90 25.52
C SER A 112 -9.96 0.56 26.12
N PRO A 113 -9.94 0.40 27.46
CA PRO A 113 -9.43 -0.78 28.15
C PRO A 113 -10.29 -2.05 28.00
N ALA A 114 -11.15 -2.15 26.97
CA ALA A 114 -12.09 -3.24 26.74
C ALA A 114 -11.61 -4.32 25.75
N PHE A 115 -10.35 -4.28 25.29
CA PHE A 115 -9.79 -5.31 24.40
C PHE A 115 -9.34 -6.57 25.16
N GLY A 116 -10.31 -7.34 25.66
CA GLY A 116 -10.15 -8.77 25.96
C GLY A 116 -10.55 -9.64 24.75
N PRO A 117 -10.10 -10.91 24.64
CA PRO A 117 -10.25 -11.75 23.45
C PRO A 117 -11.68 -12.31 23.25
N VAL A 118 -12.71 -11.58 23.64
CA VAL A 118 -14.14 -11.94 23.49
C VAL A 118 -14.87 -11.01 22.51
N ALA A 119 -14.14 -10.15 21.78
CA ALA A 119 -14.69 -9.20 20.82
C ALA A 119 -15.09 -9.83 19.46
N ALA A 120 -15.52 -11.09 19.45
CA ALA A 120 -16.10 -11.75 18.27
C ALA A 120 -17.60 -12.07 18.42
N GLN A 121 -18.24 -11.69 19.55
CA GLN A 121 -19.65 -12.00 19.80
C GLN A 121 -20.51 -10.86 20.36
N VAL A 122 -20.00 -9.63 20.46
CA VAL A 122 -20.81 -8.48 20.91
C VAL A 122 -21.01 -7.51 19.76
N GLU A 123 -21.64 -8.00 18.70
CA GLU A 123 -22.52 -7.12 17.93
C GLU A 123 -23.78 -6.91 18.76
N THR A 124 -24.22 -5.66 18.86
CA THR A 124 -25.42 -5.19 19.58
C THR A 124 -25.20 -4.90 21.08
N ARG A 125 -24.83 -3.65 21.43
CA ARG A 125 -25.49 -2.82 22.48
C ARG A 125 -24.67 -1.58 22.90
N GLY A 126 -25.16 -0.39 22.49
CA GLY A 126 -24.83 0.95 23.03
C GLY A 126 -23.41 1.43 22.71
N GLU A 127 -23.15 2.62 22.20
CA GLU A 127 -23.68 3.92 22.61
C GLU A 127 -23.71 4.87 21.40
N HIS A 128 -24.85 5.54 21.23
CA HIS A 128 -25.07 6.65 20.33
C HIS A 128 -24.99 7.92 21.17
N GLU A 129 -23.90 8.70 21.08
CA GLU A 129 -23.87 10.11 21.49
C GLU A 129 -22.89 10.93 20.62
N GLY A 130 -23.46 11.82 19.81
CA GLY A 130 -23.04 13.23 19.73
C GLY A 130 -22.04 13.64 18.67
N GLY A 131 -22.54 14.11 17.52
CA GLY A 131 -21.76 14.92 16.57
C GLY A 131 -22.39 15.04 15.19
N GLU A 132 -23.48 15.80 15.11
CA GLU A 132 -24.28 16.20 13.95
C GLU A 132 -23.44 16.63 12.73
N GLU A 133 -23.82 16.09 11.57
CA GLU A 133 -24.02 16.80 10.29
C GLU A 133 -24.74 15.80 9.36
N ASP A 134 -26.07 15.76 9.49
CA ASP A 134 -26.94 15.32 8.41
C ASP A 134 -26.93 16.44 7.36
N GLU A 135 -26.18 16.27 6.28
CA GLU A 135 -26.46 16.93 5.01
C GLU A 135 -26.57 15.85 3.93
N ASP A 136 -27.83 15.55 3.61
CA ASP A 136 -28.36 14.87 2.43
C ASP A 136 -27.88 13.45 2.07
N GLY A 137 -28.79 12.67 1.49
CA GLY A 137 -28.53 11.34 0.93
C GLY A 137 -27.65 11.35 -0.31
N GLU A 138 -26.66 12.25 -0.35
CA GLU A 138 -25.59 12.34 -1.32
C GLU A 138 -24.39 11.61 -0.73
N GLU A 139 -23.80 10.70 -1.51
CA GLU A 139 -22.58 10.00 -1.11
C GLU A 139 -21.53 11.04 -0.70
N SER A 140 -21.03 10.96 0.56
CA SER A 140 -20.08 11.95 1.05
C SER A 140 -18.93 12.10 0.03
N PRO A 141 -18.58 13.33 -0.40
CA PRO A 141 -17.59 13.54 -1.46
C PRO A 141 -16.23 12.92 -1.11
N LEU A 142 -15.91 12.80 0.19
CA LEU A 142 -14.72 12.09 0.65
C LEU A 142 -14.78 10.58 0.39
N GLY A 143 -15.95 9.98 0.51
CA GLY A 143 -16.21 8.56 0.20
C GLY A 143 -16.02 8.27 -1.29
N GLU A 144 -16.61 9.11 -2.16
CA GLU A 144 -16.44 8.97 -3.62
C GLU A 144 -14.96 9.10 -4.01
N ILE A 145 -14.25 10.08 -3.45
CA ILE A 145 -12.80 10.24 -3.69
C ILE A 145 -12.00 9.04 -3.15
N HIS A 146 -12.38 8.51 -1.98
CA HIS A 146 -11.75 7.32 -1.40
C HIS A 146 -11.91 6.10 -2.30
N GLU A 147 -13.12 5.87 -2.80
CA GLU A 147 -13.41 4.78 -3.73
C GLU A 147 -12.67 4.97 -5.06
N LEU A 148 -12.67 6.18 -5.62
CA LEU A 148 -11.94 6.50 -6.86
C LEU A 148 -10.45 6.17 -6.72
N PHE A 149 -9.81 6.60 -5.64
CA PHE A 149 -8.40 6.29 -5.39
C PHE A 149 -8.18 4.80 -5.10
N GLY A 150 -9.10 4.13 -4.40
CA GLY A 150 -9.03 2.69 -4.13
C GLY A 150 -9.10 1.86 -5.42
N ASN A 151 -10.08 2.13 -6.27
CA ASN A 151 -10.26 1.46 -7.56
C ASN A 151 -9.09 1.76 -8.51
N GLY A 152 -8.66 3.02 -8.58
CA GLY A 152 -7.47 3.44 -9.33
C GLY A 152 -6.19 2.75 -8.85
N LEU A 153 -6.01 2.63 -7.54
CA LEU A 153 -4.87 1.92 -6.95
C LEU A 153 -4.84 0.46 -7.40
N MET A 154 -5.97 -0.25 -7.30
CA MET A 154 -6.06 -1.66 -7.69
C MET A 154 -5.79 -1.86 -9.18
N LEU A 155 -6.32 -0.99 -10.04
CA LEU A 155 -6.05 -1.01 -11.47
C LEU A 155 -4.56 -0.83 -11.77
N LEU A 156 -3.91 0.16 -11.14
CA LEU A 156 -2.50 0.43 -11.34
C LEU A 156 -1.60 -0.67 -10.76
N VAL A 157 -1.97 -1.27 -9.62
CA VAL A 157 -1.27 -2.42 -9.04
C VAL A 157 -1.38 -3.64 -9.96
N ALA A 158 -2.58 -3.95 -10.47
CA ALA A 158 -2.78 -5.03 -11.44
C ALA A 158 -1.97 -4.78 -12.72
N GLY A 159 -1.97 -3.54 -13.22
CA GLY A 159 -1.14 -3.11 -14.35
C GLY A 159 0.36 -3.27 -14.07
N HIS A 160 0.81 -2.94 -12.86
CA HIS A 160 2.20 -3.09 -12.43
C HIS A 160 2.64 -4.54 -12.37
N VAL A 161 1.85 -5.43 -11.77
CA VAL A 161 2.14 -6.87 -11.73
C VAL A 161 2.17 -7.43 -13.16
N THR A 162 1.17 -7.11 -13.97
CA THR A 162 1.08 -7.56 -15.38
C THR A 162 2.27 -7.07 -16.19
N TYR A 163 2.66 -5.79 -16.05
CA TYR A 163 3.82 -5.22 -16.72
C TYR A 163 5.11 -5.94 -16.35
N LEU A 164 5.32 -6.24 -15.06
CA LEU A 164 6.47 -7.01 -14.60
C LEU A 164 6.47 -8.45 -15.15
N LEU A 165 5.31 -9.12 -15.17
CA LEU A 165 5.19 -10.48 -15.68
C LEU A 165 5.32 -10.59 -17.20
N LEU A 166 4.96 -9.57 -17.97
CA LEU A 166 5.10 -9.57 -19.42
C LEU A 166 6.51 -9.12 -19.87
N PHE A 167 7.02 -8.03 -19.29
CA PHE A 167 8.22 -7.36 -19.82
C PHE A 167 9.46 -7.48 -18.93
N LYS A 168 9.31 -7.80 -17.63
CA LYS A 168 10.43 -7.91 -16.67
C LYS A 168 10.37 -9.20 -15.84
N ARG A 169 10.03 -10.32 -16.49
CA ARG A 169 10.00 -11.69 -15.91
C ARG A 169 11.18 -12.04 -14.99
N PRO A 170 12.45 -11.79 -15.36
CA PRO A 170 13.56 -12.07 -14.46
C PRO A 170 13.52 -11.23 -13.18
N LEU A 171 13.09 -9.96 -13.24
CA LEU A 171 12.96 -9.08 -12.07
C LEU A 171 11.85 -9.54 -11.12
N ALA A 172 10.71 -9.99 -11.66
CA ALA A 172 9.62 -10.58 -10.89
C ALA A 172 10.08 -11.86 -10.16
N ARG A 173 10.85 -12.72 -10.84
CA ARG A 173 11.49 -13.89 -10.22
C ARG A 173 12.47 -13.51 -9.12
N PHE A 174 13.25 -12.44 -9.27
CA PHE A 174 14.13 -11.95 -8.19
C PHE A 174 13.35 -11.45 -6.95
N MET A 175 12.19 -10.84 -7.14
CA MET A 175 11.31 -10.43 -6.02
C MET A 175 10.69 -11.62 -5.30
N ILE A 176 10.30 -12.67 -6.02
CA ILE A 176 9.59 -13.83 -5.46
C ILE A 176 10.55 -14.91 -4.94
N LEU A 177 11.55 -15.33 -5.74
CA LEU A 177 12.42 -16.49 -5.43
C LEU A 177 13.74 -16.13 -4.74
N GLY A 178 14.13 -14.86 -4.71
CA GLY A 178 15.46 -14.46 -4.24
C GLY A 178 16.58 -14.88 -5.21
N ALA A 179 17.72 -14.21 -5.11
CA ALA A 179 18.85 -14.47 -6.00
C ALA A 179 19.30 -15.94 -5.91
N PRO A 180 19.60 -16.61 -7.04
CA PRO A 180 20.23 -17.92 -6.99
C PRO A 180 21.55 -17.79 -6.19
N LYS A 181 21.75 -18.67 -5.22
CA LYS A 181 23.03 -18.79 -4.52
C LYS A 181 24.11 -19.00 -5.57
N SER A 182 25.06 -18.07 -5.69
CA SER A 182 26.30 -18.33 -6.43
C SER A 182 26.95 -19.58 -5.81
N PRO A 183 27.37 -20.57 -6.60
CA PRO A 183 28.26 -21.59 -6.08
C PRO A 183 29.52 -20.89 -5.57
N GLN A 184 29.94 -21.22 -4.34
CA GLN A 184 31.28 -20.90 -3.87
C GLN A 184 32.25 -21.67 -4.78
N LYS A 185 33.24 -20.96 -5.34
CA LYS A 185 34.42 -21.61 -5.93
C LYS A 185 35.31 -22.13 -4.82
#